data_AF-A0A3Q1GU23-F1
#
_entry.id   AF-A0A3Q1GU23-F1
#
_cell.length_a   1.000
_cell.length_b   1.000
_cell.length_c   1.000
_cell.angle_alpha   90.00
_cell.angle_beta   90.00
_cell.angle_gamma   90.00
#
_symmetry.space_group_name_H-M   'P 1'
#
loop_
_entity.id
_entity.type
_entity.pdbx_description
1 polymer ?
#
loop_
_entity_poly.entity_id
_entity_poly.type
_entity_poly.pdbx_seq_one_letter_code
_entity_poly.pdbx_strand_id
1 'polypeptide(L)'
;MRSLLQFLALCAAVSFCVCYDSHESTESLEDLFVPPNQANSFITPQRGNVYNPPRRGGPGHYHFMRPTKSPAERRAEVCEDYSPCRFYAYRHGFQQAYQRYFGARIQPQRPAGALRY
;
A
#
# COMPACT_ATOMS: atom_id res chain seq x y z
N MET A 1 -39.10 46.19 -10.87
CA MET A 1 -38.51 45.39 -9.78
C MET A 1 -38.82 43.90 -9.91
N ARG A 2 -40.10 43.49 -9.95
CA ARG A 2 -40.51 42.07 -9.96
C ARG A 2 -40.00 41.27 -11.17
N SER A 3 -40.03 41.84 -12.38
CA SER A 3 -39.55 41.15 -13.60
C SER A 3 -38.03 40.96 -13.63
N LEU A 4 -37.27 41.90 -13.05
CA LEU A 4 -35.81 41.78 -12.91
C LEU A 4 -35.45 40.66 -11.92
N LEU A 5 -36.17 40.56 -10.81
CA LEU A 5 -35.98 39.49 -9.83
C LEU A 5 -36.30 38.11 -10.42
N GLN A 6 -37.33 38.02 -11.27
CA GLN A 6 -37.66 36.78 -11.99
C GLN A 6 -36.56 36.37 -12.97
N PHE A 7 -35.99 37.33 -13.70
CA PHE A 7 -34.88 37.07 -14.62
C PHE A 7 -33.63 36.59 -13.89
N LEU A 8 -33.27 37.23 -12.78
CA LEU A 8 -32.14 36.82 -11.94
C LEU A 8 -32.32 35.43 -11.35
N ALA A 9 -33.54 35.09 -10.90
CA ALA A 9 -33.85 33.76 -10.39
C ALA A 9 -33.71 32.67 -11.47
N LEU A 10 -34.14 32.96 -12.70
CA LEU A 10 -33.98 32.05 -13.84
C LEU A 10 -32.50 31.86 -14.20
N CYS A 11 -31.73 32.95 -14.28
CA CYS A 11 -30.30 32.86 -14.55
C CYS A 11 -29.56 32.02 -13.50
N ALA A 12 -29.86 32.22 -12.20
CA ALA A 12 -29.28 31.45 -11.12
C ALA A 12 -29.63 29.95 -11.24
N ALA A 13 -30.90 29.62 -11.50
CA ALA A 13 -31.33 28.23 -11.67
C ALA A 13 -30.59 27.54 -12.84
N VAL A 14 -30.44 28.22 -13.98
CA VAL A 14 -29.71 27.70 -15.14
C VAL A 14 -28.23 27.48 -14.81
N SER A 15 -27.57 28.43 -14.13
CA SER A 15 -26.17 28.26 -13.69
C SER A 15 -26.02 27.07 -12.74
N PHE A 16 -26.94 26.89 -11.79
CA PHE A 16 -26.93 25.71 -10.91
C PHE A 16 -27.10 24.40 -11.69
N CYS A 17 -28.02 24.33 -12.65
CA CYS A 17 -28.22 23.13 -13.45
C CYS A 17 -27.01 22.77 -14.32
N VAL A 18 -26.34 23.77 -14.91
CA VAL A 18 -25.17 23.54 -15.78
C VAL A 18 -23.91 23.21 -14.98
N CYS A 19 -23.74 23.81 -13.80
CA CYS A 19 -22.57 23.57 -12.95
C CYS A 19 -22.72 22.37 -12.00
N TYR A 20 -23.93 21.86 -11.77
CA TYR A 20 -24.16 20.70 -10.91
C TYR A 20 -23.55 19.41 -11.48
N ASP A 21 -23.49 19.30 -12.81
CA ASP A 21 -22.94 18.13 -13.50
C ASP A 21 -21.43 18.25 -13.78
N SER A 22 -20.75 19.22 -13.16
CA SER A 22 -19.28 19.30 -13.15
C SER A 22 -18.72 18.26 -12.18
N HIS A 23 -18.81 16.98 -12.57
CA HIS A 23 -18.15 15.84 -11.93
C HIS A 23 -16.62 15.83 -12.12
N GLU A 24 -15.99 16.99 -12.29
CA GLU A 24 -14.54 17.13 -12.53
C GLU A 24 -13.70 16.91 -11.24
N SER A 25 -14.34 16.57 -10.12
CA SER A 25 -13.66 16.28 -8.85
C SER A 25 -13.84 14.84 -8.38
N THR A 26 -14.04 13.87 -9.28
CA THR A 26 -13.70 12.46 -8.95
C THR A 26 -12.18 12.28 -9.07
N GLU A 27 -11.44 13.12 -8.36
CA GLU A 27 -10.00 13.03 -8.27
C GLU A 27 -9.67 11.81 -7.39
N SER A 28 -8.94 10.89 -8.03
CA SER A 28 -8.21 9.77 -7.46
C SER A 28 -8.99 8.82 -6.52
N LEU A 29 -9.54 7.75 -7.11
CA LEU A 29 -9.77 6.47 -6.40
C LEU A 29 -8.44 5.76 -6.12
N GLU A 30 -7.48 6.52 -5.59
CA GLU A 30 -6.15 6.06 -5.26
C GLU A 30 -6.20 5.48 -3.85
N ASP A 31 -6.55 4.20 -3.77
CA ASP A 31 -6.16 3.34 -2.65
C ASP A 31 -4.63 3.14 -2.73
N LEU A 32 -3.87 4.23 -2.56
CA LEU A 32 -2.42 4.29 -2.82
C LEU A 32 -1.57 3.82 -1.64
N PHE A 33 -2.20 3.29 -0.59
CA PHE A 33 -1.49 2.79 0.58
C PHE A 33 -1.17 1.31 0.39
N VAL A 34 0.04 1.05 -0.09
CA VAL A 34 0.57 -0.32 -0.10
C VAL A 34 0.89 -0.74 1.33
N PRO A 35 0.43 -1.92 1.78
CA PRO A 35 0.67 -2.37 3.14
C PRO A 35 2.19 -2.52 3.38
N PRO A 36 2.66 -2.29 4.62
CA PRO A 36 4.08 -2.35 4.96
C PRO A 36 4.77 -3.63 4.46
N ASN A 37 4.06 -4.76 4.56
CA ASN A 37 4.53 -6.08 4.14
C ASN A 37 4.79 -6.21 2.62
N GLN A 38 4.29 -5.27 1.81
CA GLN A 38 4.46 -5.21 0.36
C GLN A 38 5.38 -4.07 -0.09
N ALA A 39 5.92 -3.24 0.81
CA ALA A 39 6.74 -2.07 0.45
C ALA A 39 7.94 -2.36 -0.48
N ASN A 40 8.43 -3.60 -0.51
CA ASN A 40 9.49 -4.02 -1.42
C ASN A 40 9.06 -4.13 -2.90
N SER A 41 7.75 -4.08 -3.22
CA SER A 41 7.25 -4.22 -4.59
C SER A 41 7.73 -3.10 -5.52
N PHE A 42 7.96 -1.90 -4.98
CA PHE A 42 8.41 -0.73 -5.74
C PHE A 42 9.94 -0.58 -5.75
N ILE A 43 10.64 -1.41 -4.99
CA ILE A 43 12.08 -1.32 -4.86
C ILE A 43 12.69 -2.24 -5.89
N THR A 44 13.18 -1.67 -6.99
CA THR A 44 13.98 -2.42 -7.95
C THR A 44 15.17 -3.00 -7.21
N PRO A 45 15.29 -4.34 -7.08
CA PRO A 45 16.47 -4.90 -6.46
C PRO A 45 17.63 -4.45 -7.33
N GLN A 46 18.55 -3.65 -6.78
CA GLN A 46 19.78 -3.36 -7.48
C GLN A 46 20.39 -4.73 -7.78
N ARG A 47 20.38 -5.12 -9.07
CA ARG A 47 21.14 -6.27 -9.56
C ARG A 47 22.54 -5.99 -9.06
N GLY A 48 22.96 -6.75 -8.05
CA GLY A 48 24.27 -6.62 -7.46
C GLY A 48 25.26 -6.54 -8.61
N ASN A 49 25.99 -5.44 -8.69
CA ASN A 49 26.98 -5.24 -9.73
C ASN A 49 27.86 -6.50 -9.71
N VAL A 50 27.99 -7.22 -10.83
CA VAL A 50 28.70 -8.52 -10.87
C VAL A 50 30.16 -8.36 -10.40
N TYR A 51 30.69 -7.13 -10.49
CA TYR A 51 32.00 -6.72 -10.01
C TYR A 51 32.07 -6.26 -8.54
N ASN A 52 30.93 -6.09 -7.87
CA ASN A 52 30.87 -5.66 -6.48
C ASN A 52 29.75 -6.45 -5.78
N PRO A 53 30.00 -7.70 -5.35
CA PRO A 53 29.03 -8.42 -4.55
C PRO A 53 28.72 -7.57 -3.31
N PRO A 54 27.43 -7.39 -2.94
CA PRO A 54 27.11 -6.77 -1.66
C PRO A 54 27.83 -7.59 -0.61
N ARG A 55 28.85 -6.99 0.02
CA ARG A 55 29.63 -7.63 1.08
C ARG A 55 28.60 -8.26 2.00
N ARG A 56 28.70 -9.58 2.15
CA ARG A 56 27.96 -10.40 3.10
C ARG A 56 28.37 -9.88 4.49
N GLY A 57 27.82 -8.73 4.86
CA GLY A 57 28.27 -7.88 5.93
C GLY A 57 27.84 -8.49 7.24
N GLY A 58 28.79 -8.57 8.16
CA GLY A 58 28.62 -9.17 9.48
C GLY A 58 27.47 -8.56 10.30
N PRO A 59 27.17 -9.20 11.44
CA PRO A 59 25.85 -9.18 12.09
C PRO A 59 25.57 -7.91 12.93
N GLY A 60 25.86 -6.69 12.47
CA GLY A 60 25.78 -5.56 13.41
C GLY A 60 25.51 -4.13 12.96
N HIS A 61 25.67 -3.73 11.69
CA HIS A 61 25.73 -2.27 11.41
C HIS A 61 24.98 -1.71 10.19
N TYR A 62 24.29 -2.54 9.40
CA TYR A 62 23.64 -2.07 8.17
C TYR A 62 22.12 -2.30 8.12
N HIS A 63 21.49 -2.67 9.23
CA HIS A 63 20.05 -2.95 9.25
C HIS A 63 19.19 -1.69 8.97
N PHE A 64 19.61 -0.52 9.46
CA PHE A 64 18.84 0.73 9.31
C PHE A 64 19.00 1.43 7.95
N MET A 65 20.06 1.12 7.20
CA MET A 65 20.34 1.73 5.87
C MET A 65 19.96 0.82 4.71
N ARG A 66 19.28 -0.30 5.00
CA ARG A 66 18.94 -1.28 3.97
C ARG A 66 17.73 -0.78 3.17
N PRO A 67 17.81 -0.68 1.83
CA PRO A 67 16.67 -0.24 1.03
C PRO A 67 15.54 -1.28 1.00
N THR A 68 15.83 -2.56 1.19
CA THR A 68 14.84 -3.65 1.07
C THR A 68 14.59 -4.31 2.42
N LYS A 69 13.33 -4.56 2.81
CA LYS A 69 13.00 -5.30 4.05
C LYS A 69 13.50 -6.74 4.02
N SER A 70 13.85 -7.30 5.19
CA SER A 70 14.23 -8.72 5.28
C SER A 70 13.03 -9.65 5.12
N PRO A 71 13.22 -10.91 4.68
CA PRO A 71 12.14 -11.89 4.72
C PRO A 71 11.58 -12.10 6.13
N ALA A 72 12.43 -12.01 7.17
CA ALA A 72 12.00 -12.18 8.56
C ALA A 72 11.12 -11.02 9.05
N GLU A 73 11.52 -9.79 8.73
CA GLU A 73 10.78 -8.56 9.01
C GLU A 73 9.44 -8.53 8.29
N ARG A 74 9.40 -8.89 7.00
CA ARG A 74 8.15 -8.98 6.24
C ARG A 74 7.17 -9.99 6.85
N ARG A 75 7.68 -11.14 7.33
CA ARG A 75 6.85 -12.13 8.03
C ARG A 75 6.32 -11.60 9.36
N ALA A 76 7.09 -10.77 10.06
CA ALA A 76 6.63 -10.11 11.28
C ALA A 76 5.50 -9.12 10.97
N GLU A 77 5.67 -8.27 9.96
CA GLU A 77 4.64 -7.31 9.52
C GLU A 77 3.33 -8.02 9.10
N VAL A 78 3.41 -9.11 8.32
CA VAL A 78 2.22 -9.92 7.98
C VAL A 78 1.51 -10.45 9.22
N CYS A 79 2.27 -10.81 10.25
CA CYS A 79 1.69 -11.30 11.49
C CYS A 79 1.13 -10.19 12.37
N GLU A 80 1.62 -8.96 12.27
CA GLU A 80 1.04 -7.79 12.94
C GLU A 80 -0.34 -7.45 12.37
N ASP A 81 -0.53 -7.64 11.05
CA ASP A 81 -1.81 -7.46 10.35
C ASP A 81 -2.87 -8.51 10.73
N TYR A 82 -2.47 -9.67 11.25
CA TYR A 82 -3.37 -10.77 11.60
C TYR A 82 -3.34 -11.09 13.10
N SER A 83 -4.37 -10.66 13.82
CA SER A 83 -4.41 -10.71 15.30
C SER A 83 -4.09 -12.09 15.90
N PRO A 84 -4.57 -13.23 15.35
CA PRO A 84 -4.20 -14.54 15.89
C PRO A 84 -2.71 -14.88 15.71
N CYS A 85 -2.08 -14.44 14.60
CA CYS A 85 -0.63 -14.57 14.46
C CYS A 85 0.10 -13.66 15.44
N ARG A 86 -0.31 -12.39 15.56
CA ARG A 86 0.29 -11.41 16.48
C ARG A 86 0.30 -11.90 17.93
N PHE A 87 -0.85 -12.37 18.44
CA PHE A 87 -0.94 -12.86 19.81
C PHE A 87 -0.07 -14.09 20.05
N TYR A 88 0.01 -14.99 19.08
CA TYR A 88 0.87 -16.17 19.17
C TYR A 88 2.36 -15.78 19.10
N ALA A 89 2.71 -14.79 18.27
CA ALA A 89 4.06 -14.29 18.12
C ALA A 89 4.62 -13.69 19.42
N TYR A 90 3.79 -13.08 20.27
CA TYR A 90 4.21 -12.59 21.57
C TYR A 90 4.77 -13.68 22.51
N ARG A 91 4.40 -14.95 22.29
CA ARG A 91 4.88 -16.09 23.10
C ARG A 91 5.91 -16.95 22.39
N HIS A 92 5.77 -17.13 21.07
CA HIS A 92 6.56 -18.10 20.30
C HIS A 92 7.44 -17.47 19.22
N GLY A 93 7.39 -16.14 19.06
CA GLY A 93 8.11 -15.40 18.04
C GLY A 93 7.43 -15.42 16.67
N PHE A 94 7.73 -14.38 15.87
CA PHE A 94 7.10 -14.17 14.57
C PHE A 94 7.40 -15.26 13.54
N GLN A 95 8.56 -15.92 13.59
CA GLN A 95 8.88 -16.99 12.63
C GLN A 95 7.98 -18.22 12.82
N GLN A 96 7.83 -18.71 14.06
CA GLN A 96 6.97 -19.85 14.35
C GLN A 96 5.50 -19.51 14.14
N ALA A 97 5.09 -18.30 14.55
CA ALA A 97 3.74 -17.80 14.34
C ALA A 97 3.39 -17.74 12.85
N TYR A 98 4.28 -17.17 12.03
CA TYR A 98 4.08 -17.09 10.59
C TYR A 98 3.94 -18.47 9.96
N GLN A 99 4.80 -19.43 10.33
CA GLN A 99 4.70 -20.79 9.81
C GLN A 99 3.39 -21.47 10.21
N ARG A 100 2.93 -21.27 11.45
CA ARG A 100 1.68 -21.85 11.95
C ARG A 100 0.43 -21.37 11.19
N TYR A 101 0.36 -20.08 10.88
CA TYR A 101 -0.84 -19.49 10.26
C TYR A 101 -0.73 -19.35 8.73
N PHE A 102 0.49 -19.21 8.20
CA PHE A 102 0.75 -18.92 6.79
C PHE A 102 1.69 -19.93 6.12
N GLY A 103 2.29 -20.87 6.85
CA GLY A 103 3.27 -21.83 6.30
C GLY A 103 2.68 -22.83 5.31
N ALA A 104 1.38 -23.12 5.40
CA ALA A 104 0.66 -23.96 4.43
C ALA A 104 0.18 -23.18 3.19
N ARG A 105 0.27 -21.84 3.20
CA ARG A 105 -0.04 -21.02 2.03
C ARG A 105 1.25 -20.64 1.32
N ILE A 106 1.48 -21.23 0.15
CA ILE A 106 2.26 -20.57 -0.91
C ILE A 106 1.59 -19.21 -1.07
N GLN A 107 2.20 -18.13 -0.58
CA GLN A 107 1.71 -16.78 -0.85
C GLN A 107 1.69 -16.66 -2.38
N PRO A 108 0.54 -16.50 -3.05
CA PRO A 108 0.60 -15.86 -4.33
C PRO A 108 1.15 -14.46 -4.00
N GLN A 109 2.35 -14.16 -4.47
CA GLN A 109 2.71 -12.77 -4.76
C GLN A 109 1.61 -12.30 -5.71
N ARG A 110 0.51 -11.77 -5.17
CA ARG A 110 -0.39 -10.96 -6.00
C ARG A 110 0.45 -9.74 -6.32
N PRO A 111 0.84 -9.55 -7.59
CA PRO A 111 1.56 -8.35 -7.97
C PRO A 111 0.70 -7.17 -7.55
N ALA A 112 1.34 -6.15 -6.95
CA ALA A 112 0.71 -4.85 -6.83
C ALA A 112 0.31 -4.42 -8.24
N GLY A 113 -1.00 -4.36 -8.51
CA GLY A 113 -1.55 -4.02 -9.81
C GLY A 113 -1.53 -5.16 -10.83
N ALA A 114 -2.60 -5.95 -10.86
CA ALA A 114 -3.05 -6.59 -12.09
C ALA A 114 -4.58 -6.66 -12.06
N LEU A 115 -5.24 -5.51 -12.25
CA LEU A 115 -6.59 -5.52 -12.79
C LEU A 115 -6.48 -6.10 -14.20
N ARG A 116 -7.06 -7.29 -14.39
CA ARG A 116 -7.31 -7.83 -15.72
C ARG A 116 -8.46 -7.03 -16.32
N TYR A 117 -8.19 -6.41 -17.45
CA TYR A 117 -9.22 -6.00 -18.41
C TYR A 117 -9.81 -7.26 -19.06
#